data_AF-A0AAE3QYB7-F1
#
_entry.id   AF-A0AAE3QYB7-F1
#
_cell.length_a   1.000
_cell.length_b   1.000
_cell.length_c   1.000
_cell.angle_alpha   90.00
_cell.angle_beta   90.00
_cell.angle_gamma   90.00
#
_symmetry.space_group_name_H-M   'P 1'
#
loop_
_entity.id
_entity.type
_entity.pdbx_description
1 polymer ?
#
loop_
_entity_poly.entity_id
_entity_poly.type
_entity_poly.pdbx_seq_one_letter_code
_entity_poly.pdbx_strand_id
1 'polypeptide(L)'
;MPSFEELTQAAGELRNAYWQQIGELAPDVISHLINPAFMGGPAWPALRQAFVKVTTPTTMVLASDGLSDPYSDADTNPENAGYNGLGLEMYVETSEILSTYDLIMESWQFDVLYQVSQLAAQNGNLLGLLDNYQFLTTEIYANKVPDTFRNSAGRVGVILGLQSETRSNTLQGNLEEIRLVNTKLLTLDELEFVLEKKEKGRMELAELLIQQGNATLSDLTRKSVV
;
A
#
# COMPACT_ATOMS: atom_id res chain seq x y z
N MET A 1 -20.75 -18.29 -14.70
CA MET A 1 -19.67 -17.52 -14.05
C MET A 1 -19.77 -17.78 -12.56
N PRO A 2 -18.65 -17.80 -11.82
CA PRO A 2 -18.70 -17.78 -10.36
C PRO A 2 -19.51 -16.57 -9.88
N SER A 3 -20.17 -16.71 -8.74
CA SER A 3 -20.87 -15.62 -8.05
C SER A 3 -19.87 -14.61 -7.49
N PHE A 4 -20.33 -13.37 -7.22
CA PHE A 4 -19.51 -12.35 -6.57
C PHE A 4 -18.87 -12.86 -5.26
N GLU A 5 -19.63 -13.58 -4.41
CA GLU A 5 -19.13 -14.13 -3.15
C GLU A 5 -17.98 -15.13 -3.36
N GLU A 6 -18.12 -16.05 -4.33
CA GLU A 6 -17.07 -17.01 -4.69
C GLU A 6 -15.81 -16.29 -5.22
N LEU A 7 -15.98 -15.23 -6.01
CA LEU A 7 -14.86 -14.44 -6.54
C LEU A 7 -14.12 -13.71 -5.42
N THR A 8 -14.83 -13.07 -4.49
CA THR A 8 -14.23 -12.35 -3.37
C THR A 8 -13.54 -13.29 -2.39
N GLN A 9 -14.14 -14.46 -2.10
CA GLN A 9 -13.51 -15.48 -1.27
C GLN A 9 -12.19 -15.96 -1.90
N ALA A 10 -12.21 -16.33 -3.19
CA ALA A 10 -11.01 -16.79 -3.89
C ALA A 10 -9.91 -15.73 -3.94
N ALA A 11 -10.27 -14.45 -4.15
CA ALA A 11 -9.31 -13.35 -4.13
C ALA A 11 -8.63 -13.21 -2.76
N GLY A 12 -9.41 -13.27 -1.67
CA GLY A 12 -8.88 -13.24 -0.31
C GLY A 12 -7.96 -14.41 0.02
N GLU A 13 -8.32 -15.63 -0.39
CA GLU A 13 -7.50 -16.83 -0.19
C GLU A 13 -6.15 -16.73 -0.91
N LEU A 14 -6.12 -16.22 -2.15
CA LEU A 14 -4.88 -16.03 -2.91
C LEU A 14 -3.96 -14.97 -2.30
N ARG A 15 -4.53 -13.85 -1.81
CA ARG A 15 -3.75 -12.83 -1.08
C ARG A 15 -3.18 -13.38 0.22
N ASN A 16 -3.98 -14.11 1.00
CA ASN A 16 -3.51 -14.75 2.22
C ASN A 16 -2.39 -15.75 1.95
N ALA A 17 -2.54 -16.58 0.92
CA ALA A 17 -1.52 -17.55 0.52
C ALA A 17 -0.21 -16.87 0.10
N TYR A 18 -0.29 -15.75 -0.63
CA TYR A 18 0.90 -14.95 -0.94
C TYR A 18 1.58 -14.44 0.34
N TRP A 19 0.84 -13.78 1.24
CA TRP A 19 1.41 -13.22 2.45
C TRP A 19 1.99 -14.27 3.40
N GLN A 20 1.41 -15.47 3.45
CA GLN A 20 1.93 -16.59 4.23
C GLN A 20 3.26 -17.16 3.69
N GLN A 21 3.55 -17.02 2.39
CA GLN A 21 4.86 -17.39 1.83
C GLN A 21 5.95 -16.40 2.26
N ILE A 22 5.55 -15.17 2.57
CA ILE A 22 6.44 -14.07 2.91
C ILE A 22 6.78 -14.04 4.41
N GLY A 23 5.83 -14.43 5.27
CA GLY A 23 6.03 -14.48 6.71
C GLY A 23 4.80 -14.98 7.47
N GLU A 24 4.79 -14.75 8.78
CA GLU A 24 3.66 -15.06 9.64
C GLU A 24 2.54 -14.03 9.43
N LEU A 25 1.49 -14.43 8.71
CA LEU A 25 0.28 -13.66 8.54
C LEU A 25 -0.56 -13.69 9.83
N ALA A 26 -0.95 -12.51 10.32
CA ALA A 26 -1.85 -12.40 11.45
C ALA A 26 -3.22 -13.04 11.13
N PRO A 27 -3.84 -13.78 12.06
CA PRO A 27 -5.08 -14.50 11.80
C PRO A 27 -6.29 -13.57 11.58
N ASP A 28 -6.28 -12.42 12.24
CA ASP A 28 -7.34 -11.42 12.15
C ASP A 28 -6.93 -10.26 11.24
N VAL A 29 -7.87 -9.83 10.40
CA VAL A 29 -7.72 -8.61 9.61
C VAL A 29 -7.94 -7.37 10.48
N ILE A 30 -7.27 -6.29 10.11
CA ILE A 30 -7.48 -4.95 10.67
C ILE A 30 -8.60 -4.30 9.86
N SER A 31 -9.66 -3.84 10.52
CA SER A 31 -10.79 -3.20 9.84
C SER A 31 -11.45 -2.15 10.73
N HIS A 32 -12.21 -1.25 10.11
CA HIS A 32 -12.97 -0.24 10.83
C HIS A 32 -14.29 -0.83 11.36
N LEU A 33 -14.68 -0.43 12.58
CA LEU A 33 -15.98 -0.79 13.15
C LEU A 33 -17.15 -0.28 12.29
N ILE A 34 -16.99 0.91 11.72
CA ILE A 34 -17.92 1.50 10.74
C ILE A 34 -17.11 1.76 9.48
N ASN A 35 -17.56 1.20 8.37
CA ASN A 35 -16.88 1.35 7.09
C ASN A 35 -16.78 2.84 6.68
N PRO A 36 -15.58 3.37 6.37
CA PRO A 36 -15.39 4.76 5.98
C PRO A 36 -16.23 5.18 4.77
N ALA A 37 -16.57 4.26 3.85
CA ALA A 37 -17.45 4.54 2.72
C ALA A 37 -18.85 5.05 3.15
N PHE A 38 -19.35 4.61 4.31
CA PHE A 38 -20.63 5.09 4.86
C PHE A 38 -20.54 6.48 5.49
N MET A 39 -19.33 7.02 5.66
CA MET A 39 -19.04 8.33 6.23
C MET A 39 -18.50 9.32 5.17
N GLY A 40 -18.67 9.01 3.88
CA GLY A 40 -18.21 9.85 2.76
C GLY A 40 -16.77 9.61 2.33
N GLY A 41 -16.10 8.58 2.85
CA GLY A 41 -14.82 8.09 2.34
C GLY A 41 -14.97 7.38 0.98
N PRO A 42 -13.85 7.10 0.28
CA PRO A 42 -13.91 6.35 -0.96
C PRO A 42 -14.43 4.93 -0.72
N ALA A 43 -15.26 4.44 -1.64
CA ALA A 43 -15.65 3.05 -1.65
C ALA A 43 -14.51 2.21 -2.24
N TRP A 44 -14.13 1.14 -1.53
CA TRP A 44 -13.28 0.10 -2.10
C TRP A 44 -14.15 -0.91 -2.84
N PRO A 45 -13.58 -1.70 -3.76
CA PRO A 45 -14.24 -2.88 -4.28
C PRO A 45 -14.76 -3.78 -3.15
N ALA A 46 -15.86 -4.48 -3.41
CA ALA A 46 -16.59 -5.29 -2.42
C ALA A 46 -16.98 -4.58 -1.11
N LEU A 47 -16.83 -3.25 -1.01
CA LEU A 47 -16.89 -2.49 0.25
C LEU A 47 -15.95 -3.02 1.35
N ARG A 48 -14.92 -3.81 1.02
CA ARG A 48 -14.01 -4.36 2.04
C ARG A 48 -12.82 -3.43 2.25
N GLN A 49 -12.85 -2.65 3.31
CA GLN A 49 -11.72 -1.82 3.75
C GLN A 49 -10.98 -2.52 4.89
N ALA A 50 -10.16 -3.50 4.53
CA ALA A 50 -9.37 -4.29 5.48
C ALA A 50 -7.87 -4.16 5.19
N PHE A 51 -7.08 -4.52 6.19
CA PHE A 51 -5.63 -4.53 6.15
C PHE A 51 -5.12 -5.77 6.87
N VAL A 52 -3.94 -6.23 6.50
CA VAL A 52 -3.28 -7.39 7.11
C VAL A 52 -1.91 -7.02 7.66
N LYS A 53 -1.47 -7.78 8.66
CA LYS A 53 -0.11 -7.74 9.19
C LYS A 53 0.62 -9.03 8.84
N VAL A 54 1.84 -8.90 8.36
CA VAL A 54 2.76 -10.02 8.14
C VAL A 54 4.05 -9.75 8.91
N THR A 55 4.44 -10.68 9.78
CA THR A 55 5.71 -10.63 10.51
C THR A 55 6.73 -11.51 9.80
N THR A 56 7.86 -10.94 9.40
CA THR A 56 9.01 -11.70 8.87
C THR A 56 10.09 -11.84 9.95
N PRO A 57 11.18 -12.61 9.71
CA PRO A 57 12.26 -12.73 10.68
C PRO A 57 12.92 -11.40 11.08
N THR A 58 12.86 -10.36 10.22
CA THR A 58 13.58 -9.10 10.42
C THR A 58 12.72 -7.84 10.25
N THR A 59 11.53 -7.96 9.67
CA THR A 59 10.63 -6.83 9.35
C THR A 59 9.17 -7.18 9.60
N MET A 60 8.32 -6.16 9.67
CA MET A 60 6.87 -6.28 9.60
C MET A 60 6.39 -5.60 8.32
N VAL A 61 5.40 -6.21 7.68
CA VAL A 61 4.65 -5.63 6.57
C VAL A 61 3.21 -5.40 7.00
N LEU A 62 2.70 -4.21 6.74
CA LEU A 62 1.28 -3.92 6.74
C LEU A 62 0.84 -3.75 5.29
N ALA A 63 -0.25 -4.39 4.89
CA ALA A 63 -0.78 -4.29 3.54
C ALA A 63 -2.29 -4.07 3.54
N SER A 64 -2.80 -3.37 2.54
CA SER A 64 -4.23 -3.37 2.25
C SER A 64 -4.69 -4.77 1.85
N ASP A 65 -5.96 -5.05 2.11
CA ASP A 65 -6.60 -6.32 1.79
C ASP A 65 -8.04 -6.06 1.35
N GLY A 66 -8.20 -5.73 0.08
CA GLY A 66 -9.51 -5.44 -0.52
C GLY A 66 -9.49 -4.44 -1.67
N LEU A 67 -8.38 -3.72 -1.91
CA LEU A 67 -8.28 -2.84 -3.10
C LEU A 67 -8.34 -3.67 -4.40
N SER A 68 -7.89 -4.91 -4.33
CA SER A 68 -7.93 -5.87 -5.42
C SER A 68 -9.12 -6.85 -5.38
N ASP A 69 -10.09 -6.64 -4.47
CA ASP A 69 -11.30 -7.45 -4.50
C ASP A 69 -12.06 -7.21 -5.82
N PRO A 70 -12.72 -8.24 -6.37
CA PRO A 70 -13.61 -8.05 -7.50
C PRO A 70 -14.64 -6.94 -7.23
N TYR A 71 -15.06 -6.23 -8.27
CA TYR A 71 -16.15 -5.26 -8.15
C TYR A 71 -17.43 -5.96 -7.68
N SER A 72 -18.25 -5.24 -6.90
CA SER A 72 -19.48 -5.78 -6.30
C SER A 72 -20.53 -6.23 -7.32
N ASP A 73 -20.41 -5.79 -8.57
CA ASP A 73 -21.26 -6.14 -9.70
C ASP A 73 -20.56 -7.06 -10.71
N ALA A 74 -19.41 -7.66 -10.39
CA ALA A 74 -18.61 -8.46 -11.33
C ALA A 74 -19.36 -9.67 -11.93
N ASP A 75 -20.36 -10.22 -11.24
CA ASP A 75 -21.18 -11.34 -11.73
C ASP A 75 -22.36 -10.91 -12.62
N THR A 76 -22.66 -9.61 -12.68
CA THR A 76 -23.78 -9.04 -13.43
C THR A 76 -23.36 -7.98 -14.45
N ASN A 77 -22.16 -7.42 -14.32
CA ASN A 77 -21.59 -6.41 -15.20
C ASN A 77 -20.39 -6.99 -15.99
N PRO A 78 -20.57 -7.29 -17.30
CA PRO A 78 -19.50 -7.85 -18.14
C PRO A 78 -18.25 -6.97 -18.25
N GLU A 79 -18.37 -5.64 -18.07
CA GLU A 79 -17.22 -4.73 -18.10
C GLU A 79 -16.32 -4.92 -16.88
N ASN A 80 -16.87 -5.37 -15.75
CA ASN A 80 -16.15 -5.57 -14.49
C ASN A 80 -15.78 -7.04 -14.22
N ALA A 81 -16.39 -7.99 -14.94
CA ALA A 81 -16.28 -9.43 -14.69
C ALA A 81 -14.84 -9.99 -14.77
N GLY A 82 -13.95 -9.30 -15.49
CA GLY A 82 -12.57 -9.73 -15.71
C GLY A 82 -11.53 -9.13 -14.75
N TYR A 83 -11.94 -8.29 -13.80
CA TYR A 83 -11.01 -7.46 -13.03
C TYR A 83 -11.02 -7.77 -11.54
N ASN A 84 -9.83 -7.81 -10.94
CA ASN A 84 -9.61 -7.81 -9.50
C ASN A 84 -9.64 -6.36 -9.00
N GLY A 85 -10.80 -5.71 -9.11
CA GLY A 85 -11.01 -4.36 -8.59
C GLY A 85 -10.03 -3.35 -9.21
N LEU A 86 -9.18 -2.76 -8.38
CA LEU A 86 -8.13 -1.82 -8.80
C LEU A 86 -6.84 -2.50 -9.27
N GLY A 87 -6.77 -3.83 -9.25
CA GLY A 87 -5.63 -4.63 -9.68
C GLY A 87 -4.38 -4.49 -8.79
N LEU A 88 -4.51 -3.89 -7.60
CA LEU A 88 -3.38 -3.61 -6.72
C LEU A 88 -3.69 -3.82 -5.24
N GLU A 89 -2.63 -4.00 -4.45
CA GLU A 89 -2.64 -3.75 -3.01
C GLU A 89 -1.46 -2.84 -2.64
N MET A 90 -1.67 -1.95 -1.67
CA MET A 90 -0.64 -1.08 -1.11
C MET A 90 0.02 -1.76 0.09
N TYR A 91 1.31 -1.55 0.30
CA TYR A 91 1.98 -2.03 1.52
C TYR A 91 3.05 -1.08 2.05
N VAL A 92 3.27 -1.14 3.36
CA VAL A 92 4.37 -0.49 4.09
C VAL A 92 5.19 -1.58 4.75
N GLU A 93 6.51 -1.51 4.62
CA GLU A 93 7.47 -2.39 5.30
C GLU A 93 8.28 -1.59 6.33
N THR A 94 8.49 -2.15 7.52
CA THR A 94 9.18 -1.50 8.65
C THR A 94 10.00 -2.51 9.45
N SER A 95 11.06 -2.06 10.14
CA SER A 95 11.81 -2.87 11.11
C SER A 95 11.16 -2.89 12.50
N GLU A 96 10.31 -1.90 12.80
CA GLU A 96 9.53 -1.82 14.03
C GLU A 96 8.42 -2.88 14.04
N ILE A 97 8.49 -3.87 14.94
CA ILE A 97 7.50 -4.93 15.05
C ILE A 97 6.41 -4.55 16.06
N LEU A 98 5.18 -4.37 15.59
CA LEU A 98 4.02 -4.05 16.43
C LEU A 98 3.23 -5.32 16.78
N SER A 99 3.11 -5.61 18.08
CA SER A 99 2.56 -6.89 18.55
C SER A 99 1.03 -6.89 18.64
N THR A 100 0.40 -5.77 18.96
CA THR A 100 -1.05 -5.70 19.21
C THR A 100 -1.80 -4.89 18.15
N TYR A 101 -3.10 -5.15 18.03
CA TYR A 101 -4.01 -4.37 17.18
C TYR A 101 -4.01 -2.88 17.53
N ASP A 102 -4.12 -2.53 18.82
CA ASP A 102 -4.15 -1.14 19.27
C ASP A 102 -2.88 -0.39 18.89
N LEU A 103 -1.70 -1.02 19.06
CA LEU A 103 -0.43 -0.43 18.65
C LEU A 103 -0.37 -0.18 17.14
N ILE A 104 -0.88 -1.12 16.33
CA ILE A 104 -0.94 -0.93 14.87
C ILE A 104 -1.88 0.23 14.52
N MET A 105 -3.08 0.25 15.10
CA MET A 105 -4.05 1.31 14.85
C MET A 105 -3.52 2.69 15.23
N GLU A 106 -2.70 2.81 16.27
CA GLU A 106 -2.08 4.07 16.70
C GLU A 106 -0.77 4.41 15.97
N SER A 107 -0.26 3.51 15.13
CA SER A 107 1.05 3.62 14.50
C SER A 107 1.11 4.57 13.30
N TRP A 108 2.32 5.09 13.04
CA TRP A 108 2.57 5.88 11.83
C TRP A 108 2.53 5.02 10.56
N GLN A 109 2.94 3.76 10.66
CA GLN A 109 2.97 2.81 9.54
C GLN A 109 1.56 2.59 9.00
N PHE A 110 0.61 2.34 9.90
CA PHE A 110 -0.79 2.15 9.53
C PHE A 110 -1.41 3.44 9.02
N ASP A 111 -1.10 4.60 9.61
CA ASP A 111 -1.62 5.89 9.11
C ASP A 111 -1.16 6.15 7.67
N VAL A 112 0.13 5.96 7.37
CA VAL A 112 0.66 6.08 6.00
C VAL A 112 -0.06 5.12 5.06
N LEU A 113 -0.14 3.83 5.42
CA LEU A 113 -0.81 2.81 4.60
C LEU A 113 -2.29 3.13 4.35
N TYR A 114 -3.00 3.56 5.38
CA TYR A 114 -4.40 3.94 5.29
C TYR A 114 -4.58 5.09 4.30
N GLN A 115 -3.82 6.19 4.47
CA GLN A 115 -3.95 7.36 3.59
C GLN A 115 -3.65 7.04 2.11
N VAL A 116 -2.59 6.27 1.83
CA VAL A 116 -2.28 5.91 0.44
C VAL A 116 -3.29 4.93 -0.16
N SER A 117 -3.88 4.05 0.66
CA SER A 117 -4.94 3.15 0.20
C SER A 117 -6.22 3.92 -0.12
N GLN A 118 -6.56 4.94 0.67
CA GLN A 118 -7.66 5.85 0.34
C GLN A 118 -7.38 6.64 -0.94
N LEU A 119 -6.13 7.10 -1.14
CA LEU A 119 -5.73 7.77 -2.37
C LEU A 119 -5.86 6.84 -3.59
N ALA A 120 -5.47 5.57 -3.47
CA ALA A 120 -5.62 4.57 -4.52
C ALA A 120 -7.11 4.34 -4.85
N ALA A 121 -7.97 4.17 -3.83
CA ALA A 121 -9.41 4.00 -4.02
C ALA A 121 -10.09 5.24 -4.65
N GLN A 122 -9.61 6.45 -4.33
CA GLN A 122 -10.09 7.69 -4.97
C GLN A 122 -9.60 7.85 -6.42
N ASN A 123 -8.44 7.29 -6.75
CA ASN A 123 -7.79 7.43 -8.04
C ASN A 123 -7.66 6.06 -8.71
N GLY A 124 -8.76 5.56 -9.30
CA GLY A 124 -8.82 4.21 -9.88
C GLY A 124 -7.84 3.90 -11.02
N ASN A 125 -7.01 4.84 -11.46
CA ASN A 125 -5.97 4.65 -12.48
C ASN A 125 -4.53 4.72 -11.92
N LEU A 126 -4.32 4.41 -10.63
CA LEU A 126 -2.99 4.42 -10.03
C LEU A 126 -2.01 3.47 -10.74
N LEU A 127 -2.47 2.29 -11.17
CA LEU A 127 -1.66 1.35 -11.95
C LEU A 127 -1.18 1.95 -13.26
N GLY A 128 -2.07 2.57 -14.04
CA GLY A 128 -1.70 3.20 -15.30
C GLY A 128 -0.69 4.33 -15.11
N LEU A 129 -0.74 5.05 -13.98
CA LEU A 129 0.29 6.03 -13.64
C LEU A 129 1.64 5.36 -13.32
N LEU A 130 1.65 4.26 -12.58
CA LEU A 130 2.87 3.50 -12.29
C LEU A 130 3.47 2.87 -13.55
N ASP A 131 2.64 2.41 -14.49
CA ASP A 131 3.12 1.87 -15.77
C ASP A 131 3.81 2.95 -16.62
N ASN A 132 3.33 4.20 -16.56
CA ASN A 132 3.90 5.31 -17.31
C ASN A 132 5.15 5.91 -16.65
N TYR A 133 5.22 5.93 -15.31
CA TYR A 133 6.24 6.67 -14.58
C TYR A 133 7.20 5.83 -13.73
N GLN A 134 6.95 4.52 -13.62
CA GLN A 134 7.66 3.53 -12.80
C GLN A 134 7.57 3.78 -11.28
N PHE A 135 7.89 5.00 -10.84
CA PHE A 135 7.75 5.47 -9.48
C PHE A 135 6.83 6.68 -9.45
N LEU A 136 6.06 6.83 -8.36
CA LEU A 136 5.26 8.02 -8.10
C LEU A 136 5.66 8.62 -6.76
N THR A 137 5.60 9.93 -6.66
CA THR A 137 5.77 10.64 -5.39
C THR A 137 4.55 11.50 -5.14
N THR A 138 4.08 11.50 -3.89
CA THR A 138 2.93 12.29 -3.49
C THR A 138 3.05 12.70 -2.03
N GLU A 139 2.20 13.63 -1.62
CA GLU A 139 2.07 14.06 -0.24
C GLU A 139 0.74 13.57 0.34
N ILE A 140 0.76 13.13 1.59
CA ILE A 140 -0.45 12.67 2.31
C ILE A 140 -0.55 13.30 3.70
N TYR A 141 -1.77 13.32 4.25
CA TYR A 141 -2.04 13.78 5.61
C TYR A 141 -1.97 12.61 6.60
N ALA A 142 -0.75 12.21 6.98
CA ALA A 142 -0.51 11.18 8.00
C ALA A 142 -0.10 11.83 9.34
N ASN A 143 -1.08 12.05 10.21
CA ASN A 143 -0.93 12.78 11.48
C ASN A 143 -0.14 12.01 12.55
N LYS A 144 0.06 10.71 12.40
CA LYS A 144 0.85 9.88 13.33
C LYS A 144 2.34 9.84 13.00
N VAL A 145 2.72 10.28 11.80
CA VAL A 145 4.14 10.40 11.42
C VAL A 145 4.78 11.58 12.18
N PRO A 146 5.99 11.47 12.75
CA PRO A 146 6.63 12.54 13.51
C PRO A 146 6.82 13.86 12.73
N ASP A 147 6.87 14.98 13.45
CA ASP A 147 7.06 16.33 12.87
C ASP A 147 8.33 16.48 12.04
N THR A 148 9.38 15.71 12.34
CA THR A 148 10.64 15.71 11.57
C THR A 148 10.49 15.21 10.13
N PHE A 149 9.35 14.61 9.79
CA PHE A 149 8.99 14.15 8.45
C PHE A 149 7.84 14.98 7.83
N ARG A 150 7.29 15.95 8.56
CA ARG A 150 6.14 16.76 8.14
C ARG A 150 6.58 18.11 7.59
N ASN A 151 6.09 18.45 6.40
CA ASN A 151 6.33 19.76 5.81
C ASN A 151 5.52 20.85 6.53
N SER A 152 5.69 22.11 6.12
CA SER A 152 5.00 23.26 6.73
C SER A 152 3.46 23.23 6.60
N ALA A 153 2.93 22.42 5.69
CA ALA A 153 1.49 22.18 5.53
C ALA A 153 0.98 20.97 6.34
N GLY A 154 1.84 20.35 7.16
CA GLY A 154 1.52 19.18 7.97
C GLY A 154 1.41 17.88 7.18
N ARG A 155 1.94 17.84 5.95
CA ARG A 155 1.93 16.65 5.09
C ARG A 155 3.26 15.93 5.11
N VAL A 156 3.24 14.65 4.79
CA VAL A 156 4.44 13.82 4.64
C VAL A 156 4.60 13.38 3.19
N GLY A 157 5.84 13.24 2.74
CA GLY A 157 6.16 12.71 1.42
C GLY A 157 6.23 11.19 1.42
N VAL A 158 5.70 10.56 0.36
CA VAL A 158 5.89 9.13 0.10
C VAL A 158 6.33 8.90 -1.33
N ILE A 159 7.11 7.84 -1.55
CA ILE A 159 7.39 7.28 -2.87
C ILE A 159 6.73 5.91 -3.01
N LEU A 160 6.12 5.68 -4.17
CA LEU A 160 5.37 4.48 -4.51
C LEU A 160 6.10 3.67 -5.58
N GLY A 161 5.98 2.34 -5.50
CA GLY A 161 6.43 1.43 -6.57
C GLY A 161 7.87 0.94 -6.44
N LEU A 162 8.56 1.22 -5.33
CA LEU A 162 9.84 0.58 -5.02
C LEU A 162 9.66 -0.93 -4.87
N GLN A 163 10.70 -1.68 -5.23
CA GLN A 163 10.66 -3.15 -5.25
C GLN A 163 11.53 -3.73 -4.15
N SER A 164 11.03 -4.78 -3.52
CA SER A 164 11.82 -5.57 -2.57
C SER A 164 12.71 -6.53 -3.34
N GLU A 165 13.97 -6.68 -2.93
CA GLU A 165 14.88 -7.66 -3.53
C GLU A 165 14.50 -9.12 -3.19
N THR A 166 13.67 -9.30 -2.17
CA THR A 166 13.38 -10.62 -1.58
C THR A 166 11.96 -11.10 -1.84
N ARG A 167 11.11 -10.28 -2.49
CA ARG A 167 9.67 -10.57 -2.66
C ARG A 167 9.19 -10.15 -4.04
N SER A 168 8.33 -10.95 -4.63
CA SER A 168 7.64 -10.58 -5.87
C SER A 168 6.81 -9.31 -5.65
N ASN A 169 6.82 -8.41 -6.62
CA ASN A 169 5.96 -7.22 -6.64
C ASN A 169 4.57 -7.52 -7.23
N THR A 170 4.29 -8.77 -7.59
CA THR A 170 2.99 -9.23 -8.07
C THR A 170 2.60 -10.54 -7.41
N LEU A 171 1.29 -10.79 -7.37
CA LEU A 171 0.71 -12.08 -7.04
C LEU A 171 -0.35 -12.45 -8.08
N GLN A 172 -0.52 -13.75 -8.32
CA GLN A 172 -1.57 -14.24 -9.20
C GLN A 172 -2.93 -14.13 -8.50
N GLY A 173 -3.81 -13.26 -8.99
CA GLY A 173 -5.21 -13.19 -8.58
C GLY A 173 -6.06 -14.23 -9.31
N ASN A 174 -7.34 -14.29 -8.92
CA ASN A 174 -8.31 -15.22 -9.50
C ASN A 174 -8.84 -14.77 -10.88
N LEU A 175 -8.74 -13.47 -11.21
CA LEU A 175 -9.17 -12.91 -12.50
C LEU A 175 -7.99 -12.33 -13.29
N GLU A 176 -7.08 -11.62 -12.61
CA GLU A 176 -5.89 -11.01 -13.19
C GLU A 176 -4.69 -11.05 -12.24
N GLU A 177 -3.52 -10.59 -12.70
CA GLU A 177 -2.38 -10.36 -11.82
C GLU A 177 -2.64 -9.13 -10.94
N ILE A 178 -2.33 -9.25 -9.65
CA ILE A 178 -2.47 -8.16 -8.68
C ILE A 178 -1.07 -7.61 -8.38
N ARG A 179 -0.88 -6.30 -8.55
CA ARG A 179 0.38 -5.62 -8.24
C ARG A 179 0.46 -5.21 -6.78
N LEU A 180 1.59 -5.49 -6.14
CA LEU A 180 1.90 -5.07 -4.78
C LEU A 180 2.76 -3.81 -4.83
N VAL A 181 2.19 -2.68 -4.39
CA VAL A 181 2.81 -1.37 -4.48
C VAL A 181 3.38 -0.97 -3.12
N ASN A 182 4.71 -0.94 -3.03
CA ASN A 182 5.38 -0.41 -1.84
C ASN A 182 5.05 1.07 -1.68
N THR A 183 4.85 1.48 -0.43
CA THR A 183 4.80 2.87 0.01
C THR A 183 5.94 3.10 0.98
N LYS A 184 6.94 3.87 0.56
CA LYS A 184 8.06 4.25 1.41
C LYS A 184 7.91 5.69 1.87
N LEU A 185 8.06 5.92 3.17
CA LEU A 185 8.11 7.26 3.76
C LEU A 185 9.41 7.98 3.37
N LEU A 186 9.29 9.22 2.88
CA LEU A 186 10.41 10.09 2.53
C LEU A 186 10.81 10.99 3.70
N THR A 187 12.09 11.25 3.86
CA THR A 187 12.54 12.36 4.72
C THR A 187 12.13 13.70 4.11
N LEU A 188 12.20 14.79 4.87
CA LEU A 188 11.92 16.13 4.33
C LEU A 188 12.92 16.52 3.24
N ASP A 189 14.21 16.26 3.45
CA ASP A 189 15.25 16.56 2.45
C ASP A 189 14.98 15.84 1.12
N GLU A 190 14.49 14.59 1.17
CA GLU A 190 14.15 13.82 -0.03
C GLU A 190 12.87 14.30 -0.71
N LEU A 191 11.86 14.70 0.08
CA LEU A 191 10.66 15.33 -0.45
C LEU A 191 11.02 16.65 -1.16
N GLU A 192 11.80 17.51 -0.51
CA GLU A 192 12.28 18.77 -1.08
C GLU A 192 13.07 18.54 -2.37
N PHE A 193 13.99 17.57 -2.36
CA PHE A 193 14.77 17.18 -3.52
C PHE A 193 13.90 16.77 -4.71
N VAL A 194 12.85 15.98 -4.48
CA VAL A 194 11.91 15.58 -5.54
C VAL A 194 11.08 16.77 -6.01
N LEU A 195 10.66 17.67 -5.13
CA LEU A 195 9.91 18.87 -5.52
C LEU A 195 10.75 19.80 -6.39
N GLU A 196 12.03 19.99 -6.06
CA GLU A 196 12.95 20.84 -6.81
C GLU A 196 13.32 20.24 -8.17
N LYS A 197 13.73 18.96 -8.19
CA LYS A 197 14.22 18.28 -9.41
C LYS A 197 13.12 17.59 -10.22
N LYS A 198 11.89 17.52 -9.71
CA LYS A 198 10.71 16.93 -10.36
C LYS A 198 10.95 15.48 -10.79
N GLU A 199 10.58 15.13 -12.03
CA GLU A 199 10.74 13.78 -12.59
C GLU A 199 12.18 13.24 -12.44
N LYS A 200 13.19 14.06 -12.76
CA LYS A 200 14.59 13.65 -12.59
C LYS A 200 14.92 13.37 -11.12
N GLY A 201 14.42 14.20 -10.21
CA GLY A 201 14.58 14.00 -8.77
C GLY A 201 13.95 12.70 -8.29
N ARG A 202 12.75 12.37 -8.77
CA ARG A 202 12.07 11.13 -8.42
C ARG A 202 12.86 9.88 -8.85
N MET A 203 13.38 9.87 -10.07
CA MET A 203 14.18 8.75 -10.56
C MET A 203 15.52 8.64 -9.81
N GLU A 204 16.22 9.75 -9.62
CA GLU A 204 17.49 9.80 -8.89
C GLU A 204 17.31 9.36 -7.42
N LEU A 205 16.24 9.81 -6.76
CA LEU A 205 15.91 9.36 -5.41
C LEU A 205 15.62 7.85 -5.36
N ALA A 206 14.83 7.32 -6.30
CA ALA A 206 14.54 5.90 -6.35
C ALA A 206 15.82 5.05 -6.51
N GLU A 207 16.73 5.48 -7.39
CA GLU A 207 18.04 4.83 -7.57
C GLU A 207 18.88 4.84 -6.30
N LEU A 208 18.95 5.97 -5.60
CA LEU A 208 19.69 6.10 -4.33
C LEU A 208 19.09 5.20 -3.24
N LEU A 209 17.76 5.13 -3.14
CA LEU A 209 17.07 4.24 -2.21
C LEU A 209 17.28 2.75 -2.52
N ILE A 210 17.36 2.40 -3.81
CA ILE A 210 17.70 1.03 -4.24
C ILE A 210 19.15 0.71 -3.87
N GLN A 211 20.09 1.60 -4.15
CA GLN A 211 21.52 1.41 -3.83
C GLN A 211 21.79 1.31 -2.32
N GLN A 212 20.88 1.82 -1.47
CA GLN A 212 20.96 1.67 -0.01
C GLN A 212 20.80 0.19 0.45
N GLY A 213 20.22 -0.68 -0.39
CA GLY A 213 20.03 -2.10 -0.10
C GLY A 213 18.79 -2.44 0.74
N ASN A 214 17.94 -1.45 1.04
CA ASN A 214 16.69 -1.63 1.77
C ASN A 214 15.57 -0.72 1.22
N ALA A 215 15.43 -0.70 -0.11
CA ALA A 215 14.57 0.22 -0.86
C ALA A 215 13.15 0.35 -0.29
N THR A 216 12.51 -0.76 0.09
CA THR A 216 11.12 -0.79 0.57
C THR A 216 10.94 -0.47 2.05
N LEU A 217 12.02 -0.53 2.85
CA LEU A 217 11.97 -0.40 4.32
C LEU A 217 11.80 1.06 4.73
N SER A 218 10.71 1.39 5.42
CA SER A 218 10.54 2.69 6.06
C SER A 218 11.01 2.62 7.51
N ASP A 219 11.80 3.62 7.92
CA ASP A 219 12.42 3.71 9.25
C ASP A 219 12.54 5.20 9.63
N LEU A 220 12.02 5.57 10.80
CA LEU A 220 12.05 6.95 11.30
C LEU A 220 13.45 7.44 11.69
N THR A 221 14.42 6.53 11.82
CA THR A 221 15.79 6.83 12.23
C THR A 221 16.77 6.87 11.06
N ARG A 222 16.33 6.52 9.85
CA ARG A 222 17.21 6.56 8.67
C ARG A 222 17.56 8.01 8.30
N LYS A 223 18.77 8.19 7.79
CA LYS A 223 19.17 9.46 7.17
C LYS A 223 18.61 9.56 5.75
N SER A 224 18.49 10.80 5.26
CA SER A 224 18.32 11.10 3.85
C SER A 224 19.38 10.40 3.01
N VAL A 225 19.02 9.94 1.82
CA VAL A 225 19.99 9.45 0.81
C VAL A 225 20.44 10.53 -0.17
N VAL A 226 19.84 11.72 -0.12
CA VAL A 226 20.23 12.92 -0.88
C VAL A 226 21.00 13.91 -0.03
#